data_AF-A0A2V5RYR3-F1
#
_entry.id   AF-A0A2V5RYR3-F1
#
_cell.length_a   1.000
_cell.length_b   1.000
_cell.length_c   1.000
_cell.angle_alpha   90.00
_cell.angle_beta   90.00
_cell.angle_gamma   90.00
#
_symmetry.space_group_name_H-M   'P 1'
#
loop_
_entity.id
_entity.type
_entity.pdbx_description
1 polymer ?
#
loop_
_entity_poly.entity_id
_entity_poly.type
_entity_poly.pdbx_seq_one_letter_code
_entity_poly.pdbx_strand_id
1 'polypeptide(L)'
;MTELVSSVADRIDRAVQRVTPFAYRVRRTGRRWMRRALRKPRSVSEGPNLLPLLIQVLASFTKADGVIMEEEIDSSLGFLRYDYPEAVYSELRQLFRQALYEQQDLAVMAQKLGAQLSTERKIMLGVQLYDEQVVAFYSFMSQMGMAAQAIDIVYQLNASEDSDPSIYQHGASPLESLSFGPDGKADIILKNLSETDRLMAFRYHDLILLKNYSGQNVSVRGRPLVRGGFCRIYPGQRILAGDQVLSYQELAQYFNAKKNVSLPQIFIRVNKDSDEVQLERSRTRESALRVTFGLNVGVKALRDVNAELNGVRLKAGTKVEAALEDRIIFHNDSELDLSDLRRRARALGGRFQLKASKSEYLVSNDPSRLQADDILLSPGTSGDVVLKIFCDYDQRVGQLEVIEADRPIMVRDEPVRTTAQLKDGDTIRIDVGQILRCNFSERIIEEERNIIRTLEVNEVTHRFSKGEIGLD
;
A
#
# COMPACT_ATOMS: atom_id res chain seq x y z
N MET A 1 -12.39 -78.20 -18.13
CA MET A 1 -11.76 -77.32 -17.10
C MET A 1 -11.17 -76.05 -17.73
N THR A 2 -11.67 -75.61 -18.88
CA THR A 2 -11.08 -74.50 -19.68
C THR A 2 -12.13 -73.48 -20.14
N GLU A 3 -13.42 -73.66 -19.82
CA GLU A 3 -14.49 -72.68 -20.08
C GLU A 3 -14.92 -71.90 -18.83
N LEU A 4 -14.46 -72.30 -17.63
CA LEU A 4 -14.69 -71.58 -16.37
C LEU A 4 -13.62 -70.52 -16.06
N VAL A 5 -12.49 -70.56 -16.77
CA VAL A 5 -11.38 -69.61 -16.58
C VAL A 5 -11.57 -68.37 -17.47
N SER A 6 -12.18 -68.52 -18.64
CA SER A 6 -12.46 -67.39 -19.55
C SER A 6 -13.61 -66.50 -19.06
N SER A 7 -14.64 -67.06 -18.40
CA SER A 7 -15.77 -66.25 -17.90
C SER A 7 -15.44 -65.46 -16.61
N VAL A 8 -14.36 -65.82 -15.92
CA VAL A 8 -13.86 -65.09 -14.74
C VAL A 8 -12.88 -64.01 -15.16
N ALA A 9 -12.04 -64.25 -16.18
CA ALA A 9 -11.15 -63.23 -16.76
C ALA A 9 -11.94 -62.06 -17.38
N ASP A 10 -13.02 -62.35 -18.10
CA ASP A 10 -13.85 -61.32 -18.77
C ASP A 10 -14.69 -60.47 -17.80
N ARG A 11 -14.99 -61.00 -16.59
CA ARG A 11 -15.64 -60.26 -15.50
C ARG A 11 -14.66 -59.41 -14.69
N ILE A 12 -13.39 -59.83 -14.62
CA ILE A 12 -12.34 -59.07 -13.92
C ILE A 12 -11.85 -57.90 -14.78
N ASP A 13 -11.74 -58.06 -16.11
CA ASP A 13 -11.32 -56.96 -17.00
C ASP A 13 -12.38 -55.85 -17.12
N ARG A 14 -13.68 -56.17 -17.06
CA ARG A 14 -14.75 -55.15 -17.02
C ARG A 14 -14.93 -54.48 -15.65
N ALA A 15 -14.41 -55.07 -14.58
CA ALA A 15 -14.36 -54.46 -13.25
C ALA A 15 -13.10 -53.57 -13.07
N VAL A 16 -12.00 -53.90 -13.75
CA VAL A 16 -10.72 -53.17 -13.66
C VAL A 16 -10.67 -51.96 -14.60
N GLN A 17 -11.47 -51.91 -15.68
CA GLN A 17 -11.60 -50.71 -16.54
C GLN A 17 -12.62 -49.65 -16.06
N ARG A 18 -13.30 -49.85 -14.92
CA ARG A 18 -14.23 -48.86 -14.34
C ARG A 18 -13.70 -48.14 -13.09
N VAL A 19 -12.49 -48.44 -12.63
CA VAL A 19 -11.92 -47.87 -11.38
C VAL A 19 -10.75 -46.89 -11.63
N THR A 20 -10.36 -46.70 -12.89
CA THR A 20 -9.21 -45.86 -13.31
C THR A 20 -9.61 -44.53 -13.95
N PRO A 21 -10.49 -43.74 -13.29
CA PRO A 21 -10.20 -42.30 -13.18
C PRO A 21 -10.43 -41.73 -11.75
N PHE A 22 -10.70 -42.58 -10.76
CA PHE A 22 -10.97 -42.13 -9.38
C PHE A 22 -9.74 -42.25 -8.46
N ALA A 23 -8.90 -43.29 -8.62
CA ALA A 23 -7.73 -43.50 -7.76
C ALA A 23 -6.62 -42.46 -7.96
N TYR A 24 -6.50 -41.85 -9.14
CA TYR A 24 -5.54 -40.76 -9.41
C TYR A 24 -6.02 -39.39 -8.89
N ARG A 25 -7.34 -39.23 -8.69
CA ARG A 25 -7.94 -37.99 -8.19
C ARG A 25 -7.93 -37.93 -6.65
N VAL A 26 -8.04 -39.08 -5.98
CA VAL A 26 -8.00 -39.20 -4.51
C VAL A 26 -6.58 -39.03 -3.92
N ARG A 27 -5.52 -39.39 -4.67
CA ARG A 27 -4.13 -39.21 -4.21
C ARG A 27 -3.65 -37.75 -4.25
N ARG A 28 -4.33 -36.87 -4.99
CA ARG A 28 -3.98 -35.43 -5.14
C ARG A 28 -4.76 -34.52 -4.18
N THR A 29 -5.95 -34.90 -3.76
CA THR A 29 -6.74 -34.20 -2.71
C THR A 29 -6.26 -34.55 -1.30
N GLY A 30 -5.91 -35.81 -1.02
CA GLY A 30 -5.40 -36.22 0.30
C GLY A 30 -4.10 -35.51 0.70
N ARG A 31 -3.16 -35.31 -0.25
CA ARG A 31 -1.92 -34.55 0.00
C ARG A 31 -2.15 -33.05 0.18
N ARG A 32 -3.22 -32.46 -0.36
CA ARG A 32 -3.58 -31.04 -0.14
C ARG A 32 -4.25 -30.82 1.21
N TRP A 33 -5.05 -31.77 1.68
CA TRP A 33 -5.69 -31.72 2.99
C TRP A 33 -4.71 -32.06 4.13
N MET A 34 -3.83 -33.05 3.96
CA MET A 34 -2.72 -33.28 4.91
C MET A 34 -1.78 -32.08 4.97
N ARG A 35 -1.50 -31.39 3.85
CA ARG A 35 -0.72 -30.13 3.84
C ARG A 35 -1.47 -28.92 4.41
N ARG A 36 -2.81 -28.94 4.50
CA ARG A 36 -3.62 -27.90 5.15
C ARG A 36 -3.76 -28.15 6.65
N ALA A 37 -3.90 -29.40 7.07
CA ALA A 37 -3.93 -29.79 8.48
C ALA A 37 -2.54 -29.75 9.14
N LEU A 38 -1.46 -29.97 8.37
CA LEU A 38 -0.08 -29.79 8.84
C LEU A 38 0.48 -28.38 8.56
N ARG A 39 -0.31 -27.48 7.96
CA ARG A 39 0.02 -26.06 7.97
C ARG A 39 -0.29 -25.55 9.37
N LYS A 40 0.72 -25.61 10.24
CA LYS A 40 0.84 -24.58 11.27
C LYS A 40 0.61 -23.23 10.57
N PRO A 41 -0.25 -22.34 11.11
CA PRO A 41 -0.32 -20.99 10.61
C PRO A 41 1.12 -20.50 10.51
N ARG A 42 1.53 -20.01 9.33
CA ARG A 42 2.82 -19.34 9.18
C ARG A 42 2.70 -18.03 9.95
N SER A 43 2.79 -18.10 11.28
CA SER A 43 3.37 -17.02 12.05
C SER A 43 4.79 -16.86 11.53
N VAL A 44 5.15 -15.62 11.20
CA VAL A 44 6.49 -15.03 11.28
C VAL A 44 7.62 -16.07 11.26
N SER A 45 8.34 -16.12 10.12
CA SER A 45 9.71 -16.61 9.95
C SER A 45 10.37 -17.23 11.19
N GLU A 46 10.84 -18.47 11.09
CA GLU A 46 11.66 -19.22 12.07
C GLU A 46 12.70 -18.36 12.81
N GLY A 47 12.23 -17.67 13.83
CA GLY A 47 12.96 -16.83 14.75
C GLY A 47 12.22 -16.86 16.10
N PRO A 48 12.85 -16.42 17.19
CA PRO A 48 12.21 -16.43 18.51
C PRO A 48 10.86 -15.70 18.45
N ASN A 49 9.81 -16.33 18.99
CA ASN A 49 8.47 -15.73 19.05
C ASN A 49 8.50 -14.53 20.00
N LEU A 50 8.76 -13.34 19.44
CA LEU A 50 8.90 -12.07 20.15
C LEU A 50 7.57 -11.43 20.55
N LEU A 51 6.46 -12.00 20.08
CA LEU A 51 5.12 -11.44 20.25
C LEU A 51 4.76 -11.15 21.72
N PRO A 52 4.98 -12.06 22.69
CA PRO A 52 4.68 -11.76 24.09
C PRO A 52 5.53 -10.61 24.65
N LEU A 53 6.80 -10.53 24.22
CA LEU A 53 7.72 -9.47 24.65
C LEU A 53 7.29 -8.10 24.10
N LEU A 54 6.82 -8.05 22.85
CA LEU A 54 6.30 -6.83 22.24
C LEU A 54 4.99 -6.37 22.92
N ILE A 55 4.10 -7.31 23.25
CA ILE A 55 2.86 -7.02 23.99
C ILE A 55 3.18 -6.43 25.36
N GLN A 56 4.16 -7.00 26.06
CA GLN A 56 4.63 -6.49 27.34
C GLN A 56 5.13 -5.05 27.18
N VAL A 57 6.10 -4.80 26.30
CA VAL A 57 6.64 -3.46 26.07
C VAL A 57 5.53 -2.45 25.75
N LEU A 58 4.61 -2.76 24.83
CA LEU A 58 3.50 -1.87 24.52
C LEU A 58 2.65 -1.57 25.78
N ALA A 59 2.28 -2.60 26.55
CA ALA A 59 1.52 -2.43 27.78
C ALA A 59 2.26 -1.58 28.84
N SER A 60 3.59 -1.68 28.94
CA SER A 60 4.37 -0.87 29.88
C SER A 60 4.38 0.62 29.53
N PHE A 61 4.43 0.96 28.23
CA PHE A 61 4.32 2.34 27.75
C PHE A 61 2.90 2.89 27.95
N THR A 62 1.87 2.06 27.71
CA THR A 62 0.47 2.43 27.98
C THR A 62 0.18 2.68 29.47
N LYS A 63 0.83 1.92 30.38
CA LYS A 63 0.60 2.03 31.83
C LYS A 63 1.18 3.31 32.43
N ALA A 64 2.18 3.91 31.81
CA ALA A 64 2.98 4.94 32.46
C ALA A 64 2.24 6.28 32.68
N ASP A 65 1.05 6.47 32.08
CA ASP A 65 0.14 7.59 32.38
C ASP A 65 -0.94 7.28 33.44
N GLY A 66 -0.92 6.08 34.02
CA GLY A 66 -1.75 5.71 35.18
C GLY A 66 -3.25 5.53 34.91
N VAL A 67 -3.75 5.88 33.72
CA VAL A 67 -5.15 5.69 33.30
C VAL A 67 -5.20 4.77 32.09
N ILE A 68 -5.53 3.49 32.31
CA ILE A 68 -5.69 2.51 31.23
C ILE A 68 -7.05 2.73 30.58
N MET A 69 -7.07 3.23 29.35
CA MET A 69 -8.30 3.21 28.54
C MET A 69 -8.37 1.91 27.72
N GLU A 70 -9.51 1.21 27.71
CA GLU A 70 -9.71 0.06 26.79
C GLU A 70 -9.42 0.42 25.33
N GLU A 71 -9.54 1.71 25.04
CA GLU A 71 -9.32 2.36 23.76
C GLU A 71 -7.87 2.33 23.27
N GLU A 72 -6.90 2.37 24.19
CA GLU A 72 -5.46 2.30 23.93
C GLU A 72 -5.03 0.86 23.65
N ILE A 73 -5.74 -0.12 24.21
CA ILE A 73 -5.48 -1.55 23.97
C ILE A 73 -5.68 -1.87 22.49
N ASP A 74 -6.79 -1.44 21.89
CA ASP A 74 -7.07 -1.68 20.47
C ASP A 74 -6.17 -0.84 19.54
N SER A 75 -5.72 0.33 19.98
CA SER A 75 -4.74 1.15 19.24
C SER A 75 -3.35 0.49 19.23
N SER A 76 -2.90 0.02 20.40
CA SER A 76 -1.61 -0.63 20.63
C SER A 76 -1.55 -2.02 19.99
N LEU A 77 -2.63 -2.81 20.11
CA LEU A 77 -2.75 -4.13 19.48
C LEU A 77 -3.13 -4.07 18.00
N GLY A 78 -3.56 -2.91 17.49
CA GLY A 78 -3.84 -2.72 16.07
C GLY A 78 -2.65 -3.07 15.19
N PHE A 79 -1.42 -2.89 15.68
CA PHE A 79 -0.18 -3.35 15.04
C PHE A 79 -0.17 -4.86 14.83
N LEU A 80 -0.48 -5.60 15.89
CA LEU A 80 -0.50 -7.07 15.86
C LEU A 80 -1.70 -7.57 15.05
N ARG A 81 -2.81 -6.83 14.98
CA ARG A 81 -3.97 -7.21 14.18
C ARG A 81 -3.66 -7.37 12.69
N TYR A 82 -2.68 -6.63 12.16
CA TYR A 82 -2.33 -6.73 10.75
C TYR A 82 -1.50 -7.99 10.43
N ASP A 83 -0.73 -8.48 11.41
CA ASP A 83 0.14 -9.65 11.29
C ASP A 83 -0.52 -10.97 11.76
N TYR A 84 -1.64 -10.89 12.48
CA TYR A 84 -2.29 -12.04 13.11
C TYR A 84 -3.80 -12.14 12.81
N PRO A 85 -4.34 -13.33 12.46
CA PRO A 85 -5.78 -13.55 12.21
C PRO A 85 -6.69 -13.19 13.42
N GLU A 86 -7.98 -12.92 13.18
CA GLU A 86 -8.91 -12.48 14.24
C GLU A 86 -9.04 -13.45 15.43
N ALA A 87 -8.93 -14.77 15.20
CA ALA A 87 -8.94 -15.77 16.27
C ALA A 87 -7.74 -15.64 17.23
N VAL A 88 -6.62 -15.07 16.77
CA VAL A 88 -5.43 -14.79 17.59
C VAL A 88 -5.60 -13.45 18.33
N TYR A 89 -6.46 -12.54 17.85
CA TYR A 89 -6.65 -11.22 18.45
C TYR A 89 -7.30 -11.26 19.84
N SER A 90 -8.25 -12.18 20.08
CA SER A 90 -8.81 -12.38 21.42
C SER A 90 -7.75 -12.82 22.43
N GLU A 91 -6.83 -13.69 22.00
CA GLU A 91 -5.70 -14.13 22.83
C GLU A 91 -4.71 -12.98 23.07
N LEU A 92 -4.42 -12.18 22.04
CA LEU A 92 -3.57 -10.99 22.16
C LEU A 92 -4.13 -9.98 23.16
N ARG A 93 -5.44 -9.73 23.14
CA ARG A 93 -6.10 -8.83 24.09
C ARG A 93 -6.02 -9.34 25.52
N GLN A 94 -6.13 -10.65 25.72
CA GLN A 94 -5.96 -11.26 27.03
C GLN A 94 -4.52 -11.12 27.54
N LEU A 95 -3.52 -11.40 26.69
CA LEU A 95 -2.10 -11.25 27.03
C LEU A 95 -1.74 -9.80 27.36
N PHE A 96 -2.28 -8.84 26.61
CA PHE A 96 -2.07 -7.41 26.87
C PHE A 96 -2.67 -6.98 28.20
N ARG A 97 -3.91 -7.38 28.50
CA ARG A 97 -4.54 -7.11 29.80
C ARG A 97 -3.73 -7.70 30.95
N GLN A 98 -3.23 -8.93 30.80
CA GLN A 98 -2.37 -9.53 31.81
C GLN A 98 -1.08 -8.72 31.99
N ALA A 99 -0.43 -8.35 30.89
CA ALA A 99 0.81 -7.57 30.90
C ALA A 99 0.67 -6.18 31.54
N LEU A 100 -0.51 -5.54 31.46
CA LEU A 100 -0.80 -4.26 32.13
C LEU A 100 -0.74 -4.38 33.66
N TYR A 101 -1.13 -5.53 34.23
CA TYR A 101 -1.09 -5.76 35.68
C TYR A 101 0.27 -6.27 36.17
N GLU A 102 1.13 -6.74 35.27
CA GLU A 102 2.48 -7.20 35.60
C GLU A 102 3.46 -6.02 35.76
N GLN A 103 4.49 -6.22 36.59
CA GLN A 103 5.61 -5.30 36.70
C GLN A 103 6.65 -5.70 35.66
N GLN A 104 7.00 -4.76 34.79
CA GLN A 104 7.85 -5.04 33.64
C GLN A 104 9.17 -4.28 33.76
N ASP A 105 10.28 -4.96 33.49
CA ASP A 105 11.60 -4.34 33.40
C ASP A 105 11.89 -3.95 31.95
N LEU A 106 11.56 -2.70 31.62
CA LEU A 106 11.78 -2.11 30.30
C LEU A 106 13.23 -2.24 29.84
N ALA A 107 14.21 -2.23 30.75
CA ALA A 107 15.62 -2.29 30.38
C ALA A 107 16.03 -3.67 29.88
N VAL A 108 15.59 -4.72 30.57
CA VAL A 108 15.83 -6.10 30.15
C VAL A 108 15.09 -6.39 28.84
N MET A 109 13.86 -5.88 28.68
CA MET A 109 13.08 -6.05 27.45
C MET A 109 13.75 -5.35 26.26
N ALA A 110 14.20 -4.12 26.43
CA ALA A 110 14.92 -3.35 25.41
C ALA A 110 16.18 -4.08 24.94
N GLN A 111 17.00 -4.61 25.86
CA GLN A 111 18.22 -5.34 25.48
C GLN A 111 17.91 -6.61 24.68
N LYS A 112 16.88 -7.38 25.09
CA LYS A 112 16.44 -8.58 24.37
C LYS A 112 15.93 -8.26 22.97
N LEU A 113 15.09 -7.24 22.83
CA LEU A 113 14.59 -6.79 21.53
C LEU A 113 15.72 -6.20 20.67
N GLY A 114 16.63 -5.45 21.29
CA GLY A 114 17.83 -4.89 20.65
C GLY A 114 18.71 -5.94 19.98
N ALA A 115 18.83 -7.13 20.57
CA ALA A 115 19.63 -8.23 20.01
C ALA A 115 18.91 -9.00 18.89
N GLN A 116 17.58 -8.97 18.83
CA GLN A 116 16.79 -9.85 17.96
C GLN A 116 16.09 -9.11 16.80
N LEU A 117 15.83 -7.80 16.94
CA LEU A 117 15.20 -6.99 15.90
C LEU A 117 16.24 -6.42 14.93
N SER A 118 15.88 -6.38 13.64
CA SER A 118 16.61 -5.60 12.64
C SER A 118 16.49 -4.10 12.92
N THR A 119 17.42 -3.30 12.40
CA THR A 119 17.38 -1.83 12.52
C THR A 119 16.02 -1.26 12.11
N GLU A 120 15.46 -1.72 10.99
CA GLU A 120 14.15 -1.29 10.51
C GLU A 120 13.03 -1.59 11.50
N ARG A 121 13.00 -2.79 12.07
CA ARG A 121 11.99 -3.17 13.07
C ARG A 121 12.14 -2.37 14.37
N LYS A 122 13.37 -2.00 14.75
CA LYS A 122 13.60 -1.12 15.91
C LYS A 122 13.09 0.30 15.67
N ILE A 123 13.29 0.85 14.47
CA ILE A 123 12.74 2.17 14.09
C ILE A 123 11.22 2.11 14.12
N MET A 124 10.62 1.11 13.48
CA MET A 124 9.17 0.93 13.48
C MET A 124 8.59 0.82 14.89
N LEU A 125 9.24 0.04 15.78
CA LEU A 125 8.84 -0.06 17.18
C LEU A 125 8.99 1.29 17.89
N GLY A 126 10.10 2.00 17.71
CA GLY A 126 10.30 3.31 18.30
C GLY A 126 9.22 4.30 17.89
N VAL A 127 8.91 4.36 16.61
CA VAL A 127 7.85 5.22 16.06
C VAL A 127 6.46 4.88 16.63
N GLN A 128 6.21 3.62 16.99
CA GLN A 128 4.97 3.18 17.65
C GLN A 128 4.93 3.49 19.15
N LEU A 129 6.08 3.41 19.81
CA LEU A 129 6.22 3.70 21.25
C LEU A 129 6.32 5.19 21.56
N TYR A 130 6.57 6.01 20.53
CA TYR A 130 6.64 7.44 20.72
C TYR A 130 5.29 7.98 21.20
N ASP A 131 5.33 8.51 22.42
CA ASP A 131 4.26 9.24 23.08
C ASP A 131 4.89 10.41 23.87
N GLU A 132 4.10 11.18 24.61
CA GLU A 132 4.57 12.33 25.39
C GLU A 132 5.58 11.97 26.51
N GLN A 133 5.80 10.68 26.78
CA GLN A 133 6.81 10.17 27.74
C GLN A 133 8.22 10.05 27.13
N VAL A 134 8.74 11.20 26.70
CA VAL A 134 10.01 11.32 25.98
C VAL A 134 11.19 10.67 26.72
N VAL A 135 11.25 10.74 28.05
CA VAL A 135 12.35 10.17 28.85
C VAL A 135 12.36 8.63 28.81
N ALA A 136 11.19 7.99 29.01
CA ALA A 136 11.06 6.54 28.96
C ALA A 136 11.38 6.00 27.55
N PHE A 137 10.87 6.70 26.53
CA PHE A 137 11.15 6.44 25.13
C PHE A 137 12.67 6.47 24.82
N TYR A 138 13.36 7.55 25.20
CA TYR A 138 14.80 7.67 24.96
C TYR A 138 15.61 6.58 25.65
N SER A 139 15.30 6.29 26.92
CA SER A 139 15.97 5.24 27.68
C SER A 139 15.83 3.88 27.01
N PHE A 140 14.60 3.53 26.61
CA PHE A 140 14.29 2.27 25.93
C PHE A 140 15.00 2.15 24.58
N MET A 141 14.90 3.19 23.73
CA MET A 141 15.55 3.19 22.42
C MET A 141 17.08 3.15 22.52
N SER A 142 17.66 3.84 23.50
CA SER A 142 19.10 3.80 23.77
C SER A 142 19.57 2.38 24.11
N GLN A 143 18.82 1.66 24.95
CA GLN A 143 19.11 0.28 25.31
C GLN A 143 18.92 -0.71 24.14
N MET A 144 18.09 -0.38 23.15
CA MET A 144 18.01 -1.12 21.89
C MET A 144 19.17 -0.82 20.91
N GLY A 145 20.06 0.12 21.25
CA GLY A 145 21.16 0.58 20.41
C GLY A 145 20.73 1.63 19.37
N MET A 146 19.63 2.36 19.61
CA MET A 146 19.00 3.29 18.67
C MET A 146 18.93 4.73 19.21
N ALA A 147 19.88 5.14 20.04
CA ALA A 147 19.88 6.44 20.70
C ALA A 147 19.86 7.60 19.69
N ALA A 148 20.62 7.49 18.60
CA ALA A 148 20.67 8.47 17.51
C ALA A 148 19.29 8.63 16.85
N GLN A 149 18.69 7.53 16.44
CA GLN A 149 17.40 7.51 15.76
C GLN A 149 16.27 7.96 16.68
N ALA A 150 16.37 7.71 17.98
CA ALA A 150 15.40 8.24 18.95
C ALA A 150 15.38 9.78 18.94
N ILE A 151 16.55 10.43 18.84
CA ILE A 151 16.65 11.89 18.75
C ILE A 151 16.00 12.37 17.48
N ASP A 152 16.34 11.74 16.35
CA ASP A 152 15.80 12.11 15.04
C ASP A 152 14.27 11.95 14.99
N ILE A 153 13.71 10.87 15.54
CA ILE A 153 12.26 10.61 15.64
C ILE A 153 11.58 11.69 16.49
N VAL A 154 12.07 11.94 17.71
CA VAL A 154 11.47 12.92 18.64
C VAL A 154 11.53 14.33 18.04
N TYR A 155 12.67 14.70 17.45
CA TYR A 155 12.83 16.00 16.80
C TYR A 155 11.81 16.16 15.66
N GLN A 156 11.72 15.18 14.77
CA GLN A 156 10.82 15.25 13.62
C GLN A 156 9.34 15.25 14.02
N LEU A 157 8.94 14.39 14.96
CA LEU A 157 7.55 14.31 15.39
C LEU A 157 7.09 15.55 16.16
N ASN A 158 8.01 16.38 16.66
CA ASN A 158 7.70 17.65 17.31
C ASN A 158 7.92 18.88 16.44
N ALA A 159 8.68 18.76 15.34
CA ALA A 159 8.85 19.84 14.38
C ALA A 159 7.49 20.22 13.75
N SER A 160 7.17 21.50 13.77
CA SER A 160 5.86 22.00 13.32
C SER A 160 5.70 22.04 11.81
N GLU A 161 6.79 22.10 11.03
CA GLU A 161 6.77 22.11 9.55
C GLU A 161 8.17 21.98 8.93
N ASP A 162 9.14 22.74 9.46
CA ASP A 162 10.52 22.76 8.98
C ASP A 162 11.44 22.07 9.97
N SER A 163 11.63 20.77 9.77
CA SER A 163 12.73 20.07 10.42
C SER A 163 14.04 20.47 9.74
N ASP A 164 14.94 21.13 10.47
CA ASP A 164 16.27 21.50 9.96
C ASP A 164 17.08 20.23 9.65
N PRO A 165 17.44 19.97 8.38
CA PRO A 165 18.16 18.76 8.01
C PRO A 165 19.53 18.63 8.69
N SER A 166 20.11 19.76 9.13
CA SER A 166 21.40 19.79 9.82
C SER A 166 21.36 19.23 11.25
N ILE A 167 20.16 19.11 11.83
CA ILE A 167 19.95 18.56 13.17
C ILE A 167 19.96 17.02 13.14
N TYR A 168 19.71 16.40 11.99
CA TYR A 168 19.73 14.94 11.85
C TYR A 168 21.15 14.40 11.86
N GLN A 169 21.40 13.37 12.69
CA GLN A 169 22.74 12.82 12.85
C GLN A 169 23.31 12.19 11.55
N HIS A 170 22.43 11.77 10.63
CA HIS A 170 22.81 11.21 9.32
C HIS A 170 22.45 12.15 8.15
N GLY A 171 22.09 13.41 8.43
CA GLY A 171 21.68 14.39 7.41
C GLY A 171 20.35 14.09 6.71
N ALA A 172 19.65 13.03 7.13
CA ALA A 172 18.35 12.65 6.62
C ALA A 172 17.46 12.14 7.76
N SER A 173 16.21 12.54 7.73
CA SER A 173 15.19 12.05 8.63
C SER A 173 14.87 10.56 8.36
N PRO A 174 14.58 9.77 9.41
CA PRO A 174 14.11 8.39 9.24
C PRO A 174 12.67 8.29 8.71
N LEU A 175 11.83 9.33 8.85
CA LEU A 175 10.43 9.31 8.42
C LEU A 175 10.22 10.23 7.23
N GLU A 176 9.40 9.81 6.29
CA GLU A 176 8.84 10.74 5.32
C GLU A 176 7.80 11.62 6.01
N SER A 177 7.69 12.90 5.65
CA SER A 177 6.69 13.84 6.19
C SER A 177 5.80 14.43 5.10
N LEU A 178 4.56 14.71 5.44
CA LEU A 178 3.60 15.47 4.63
C LEU A 178 2.90 16.52 5.50
N SER A 179 2.86 17.76 5.03
CA SER A 179 2.06 18.81 5.63
C SER A 179 0.76 19.05 4.86
N PHE A 180 -0.32 19.29 5.59
CA PHE A 180 -1.59 19.73 5.03
C PHE A 180 -1.95 21.09 5.63
N GLY A 181 -2.37 22.02 4.77
CA GLY A 181 -2.74 23.38 5.15
C GLY A 181 -3.70 23.98 4.13
N PRO A 182 -4.25 25.18 4.39
CA PRO A 182 -5.22 25.80 3.50
C PRO A 182 -4.60 26.56 2.32
N ASP A 183 -3.28 26.77 2.35
CA ASP A 183 -2.54 27.55 1.37
C ASP A 183 -1.40 26.74 0.73
N GLY A 184 -0.75 27.33 -0.27
CA GLY A 184 0.36 26.70 -1.00
C GLY A 184 1.67 26.61 -0.20
N LYS A 185 1.67 26.88 1.12
CA LYS A 185 2.85 26.68 1.98
C LYS A 185 2.95 25.23 2.46
N ALA A 186 1.83 24.52 2.54
CA ALA A 186 1.81 23.11 2.84
C ALA A 186 2.05 22.25 1.59
N ASP A 187 2.43 20.98 1.78
CA ASP A 187 2.56 20.04 0.66
C ASP A 187 1.22 19.82 -0.05
N ILE A 188 0.14 19.67 0.73
CA ILE A 188 -1.23 19.46 0.22
C ILE A 188 -2.16 20.57 0.71
N ILE A 189 -2.95 21.12 -0.24
CA ILE A 189 -4.01 22.07 0.07
C ILE A 189 -5.28 21.34 0.56
N LEU A 190 -5.72 21.67 1.77
CA LEU A 190 -7.02 21.31 2.37
C LEU A 190 -7.76 22.60 2.72
N LYS A 191 -8.76 22.95 1.92
CA LYS A 191 -9.40 24.28 1.95
C LYS A 191 -10.15 24.60 3.24
N ASN A 192 -10.52 23.59 4.02
CA ASN A 192 -11.37 23.75 5.20
C ASN A 192 -10.56 23.88 6.51
N LEU A 193 -9.24 24.03 6.42
CA LEU A 193 -8.38 24.40 7.54
C LEU A 193 -8.28 25.93 7.69
N SER A 194 -8.14 26.43 8.92
CA SER A 194 -7.84 27.85 9.13
C SER A 194 -6.41 28.17 8.68
N GLU A 195 -6.09 29.44 8.38
CA GLU A 195 -4.77 29.84 7.84
C GLU A 195 -3.56 29.35 8.67
N THR A 196 -3.72 29.22 9.99
CA THR A 196 -2.68 28.76 10.93
C THR A 196 -2.80 27.27 11.28
N ASP A 197 -3.86 26.60 10.84
CA ASP A 197 -4.11 25.19 11.11
C ASP A 197 -3.29 24.30 10.20
N ARG A 198 -2.74 23.23 10.78
CA ARG A 198 -1.95 22.23 10.06
C ARG A 198 -2.27 20.82 10.52
N LEU A 199 -2.19 19.88 9.58
CA LEU A 199 -2.09 18.46 9.87
C LEU A 199 -0.75 17.97 9.34
N MET A 200 -0.09 17.10 10.10
CA MET A 200 1.17 16.50 9.69
C MET A 200 0.98 14.99 9.62
N ALA A 201 1.37 14.37 8.50
CA ALA A 201 1.46 12.93 8.40
C ALA A 201 2.92 12.49 8.32
N PHE A 202 3.24 11.37 8.94
CA PHE A 202 4.57 10.76 8.89
C PHE A 202 4.47 9.32 8.40
N ARG A 203 5.44 8.88 7.61
CA ARG A 203 5.50 7.50 7.09
C ARG A 203 6.84 6.85 7.33
N TYR A 204 6.77 5.60 7.80
CA TYR A 204 7.88 4.66 7.81
C TYR A 204 7.40 3.33 7.23
N HIS A 205 7.84 2.99 6.02
CA HIS A 205 7.27 1.88 5.22
C HIS A 205 5.74 1.95 5.09
N ASP A 206 5.02 0.99 5.68
CA ASP A 206 3.56 0.86 5.68
C ASP A 206 2.89 1.58 6.85
N LEU A 207 3.67 1.97 7.87
CA LEU A 207 3.20 2.69 9.03
C LEU A 207 3.00 4.16 8.67
N ILE A 208 1.76 4.64 8.84
CA ILE A 208 1.40 6.05 8.67
C ILE A 208 0.85 6.58 9.98
N LEU A 209 1.35 7.75 10.37
CA LEU A 209 0.94 8.47 11.55
C LEU A 209 0.38 9.83 11.16
N LEU A 210 -0.55 10.33 11.94
CA LEU A 210 -1.15 11.65 11.79
C LEU A 210 -1.04 12.43 13.11
N LYS A 211 -0.51 13.65 13.04
CA LYS A 211 -0.48 14.61 14.12
C LYS A 211 -1.43 15.77 13.82
N ASN A 212 -2.25 16.12 14.80
CA ASN A 212 -3.12 17.28 14.70
C ASN A 212 -2.42 18.53 15.26
N TYR A 213 -2.04 19.47 14.41
CA TYR A 213 -1.55 20.79 14.85
C TYR A 213 -2.63 21.89 14.75
N SER A 214 -3.79 21.54 14.19
CA SER A 214 -4.93 22.43 14.01
C SER A 214 -5.77 22.57 15.28
N GLY A 215 -6.53 23.66 15.37
CA GLY A 215 -7.63 23.81 16.33
C GLY A 215 -8.93 23.12 15.88
N GLN A 216 -8.94 22.46 14.73
CA GLN A 216 -10.12 21.81 14.17
C GLN A 216 -10.44 20.49 14.87
N ASN A 217 -11.73 20.13 14.83
CA ASN A 217 -12.19 18.80 15.23
C ASN A 217 -11.70 17.78 14.20
N VAL A 218 -10.58 17.14 14.51
CA VAL A 218 -10.10 15.97 13.79
C VAL A 218 -10.59 14.74 14.51
N SER A 219 -11.10 13.74 13.78
CA SER A 219 -11.44 12.45 14.36
C SER A 219 -10.99 11.29 13.50
N VAL A 220 -10.54 10.23 14.15
CA VAL A 220 -10.11 8.98 13.51
C VAL A 220 -10.93 7.86 14.11
N ARG A 221 -11.68 7.13 13.27
CA ARG A 221 -12.63 6.09 13.72
C ARG A 221 -13.68 6.58 14.74
N GLY A 222 -14.09 7.84 14.64
CA GLY A 222 -15.06 8.44 15.56
C GLY A 222 -14.49 8.92 16.89
N ARG A 223 -13.16 8.82 17.10
CA ARG A 223 -12.49 9.38 18.28
C ARG A 223 -11.85 10.73 17.96
N PRO A 224 -12.02 11.76 18.82
CA PRO A 224 -11.38 13.05 18.62
C PRO A 224 -9.86 12.93 18.75
N LEU A 225 -9.13 13.54 17.84
CA LEU A 225 -7.69 13.73 17.88
C LEU A 225 -7.45 15.20 18.26
N VAL A 226 -7.18 15.45 19.54
CA VAL A 226 -6.94 16.80 20.06
C VAL A 226 -5.68 17.43 19.46
N ARG A 227 -5.56 18.75 19.54
CA ARG A 227 -4.35 19.47 19.11
C ARG A 227 -3.13 18.98 19.89
N GLY A 228 -2.02 18.75 19.20
CA GLY A 228 -0.82 18.10 19.71
C GLY A 228 -0.89 16.57 19.67
N GLY A 229 -2.11 16.02 19.67
CA GLY A 229 -2.37 14.59 19.68
C GLY A 229 -1.91 13.88 18.41
N PHE A 230 -1.57 12.61 18.60
CA PHE A 230 -1.00 11.76 17.57
C PHE A 230 -1.79 10.46 17.44
N CYS A 231 -1.93 9.95 16.21
CA CYS A 231 -2.64 8.69 15.97
C CYS A 231 -2.08 7.93 14.77
N ARG A 232 -2.03 6.61 14.89
CA ARG A 232 -1.71 5.73 13.76
C ARG A 232 -2.93 5.51 12.88
N ILE A 233 -2.70 5.62 11.58
CA ILE A 233 -3.72 5.40 10.56
C ILE A 233 -3.47 4.03 9.94
N TYR A 234 -4.47 3.16 10.00
CA TYR A 234 -4.41 1.82 9.42
C TYR A 234 -5.12 1.73 8.07
N PRO A 235 -4.77 0.75 7.22
CA PRO A 235 -5.47 0.49 5.96
C PRO A 235 -6.99 0.39 6.15
N GLY A 236 -7.74 1.13 5.33
CA GLY A 236 -9.21 1.19 5.37
C GLY A 236 -9.78 2.20 6.37
N GLN A 237 -8.96 2.82 7.22
CA GLN A 237 -9.42 3.88 8.12
C GLN A 237 -9.58 5.21 7.38
N ARG A 238 -10.51 6.00 7.92
CA ARG A 238 -10.81 7.36 7.49
C ARG A 238 -10.56 8.33 8.64
N ILE A 239 -10.06 9.49 8.29
CA ILE A 239 -9.84 10.66 9.12
C ILE A 239 -10.88 11.68 8.70
N LEU A 240 -11.63 12.21 9.66
CA LEU A 240 -12.51 13.34 9.46
C LEU A 240 -11.79 14.58 9.98
N ALA A 241 -11.53 15.56 9.12
CA ALA A 241 -10.95 16.83 9.50
C ALA A 241 -11.93 17.93 9.11
N GLY A 242 -12.73 18.40 10.07
CA GLY A 242 -13.91 19.21 9.76
C GLY A 242 -14.93 18.42 8.94
N ASP A 243 -15.25 18.91 7.75
CA ASP A 243 -16.12 18.29 6.75
C ASP A 243 -15.36 17.43 5.72
N GLN A 244 -14.03 17.40 5.78
CA GLN A 244 -13.21 16.64 4.86
C GLN A 244 -12.96 15.22 5.36
N VAL A 245 -12.86 14.28 4.42
CA VAL A 245 -12.54 12.88 4.69
C VAL A 245 -11.22 12.54 4.01
N LEU A 246 -10.18 12.26 4.79
CA LEU A 246 -8.93 11.67 4.30
C LEU A 246 -8.91 10.18 4.61
N SER A 247 -8.33 9.39 3.74
CA SER A 247 -8.17 7.93 3.91
C SER A 247 -6.70 7.54 3.99
N TYR A 248 -6.44 6.37 4.58
CA TYR A 248 -5.10 5.76 4.54
C TYR A 248 -4.52 5.72 3.12
N GLN A 249 -5.34 5.30 2.15
CA GLN A 249 -4.90 5.18 0.76
C GLN A 249 -4.46 6.54 0.20
N GLU A 250 -5.17 7.61 0.53
CA GLU A 250 -4.81 8.98 0.11
C GLU A 250 -3.48 9.44 0.69
N LEU A 251 -3.28 9.24 2.00
CA LEU A 251 -2.00 9.56 2.64
C LEU A 251 -0.85 8.81 1.95
N ALA A 252 -0.99 7.49 1.78
CA ALA A 252 0.01 6.67 1.10
C ALA A 252 0.33 7.19 -0.32
N GLN A 253 -0.69 7.66 -1.04
CA GLN A 253 -0.51 8.21 -2.39
C GLN A 253 0.20 9.56 -2.38
N TYR A 254 -0.11 10.44 -1.43
CA TYR A 254 0.61 11.70 -1.28
C TYR A 254 2.08 11.47 -0.96
N PHE A 255 2.41 10.49 -0.11
CA PHE A 255 3.81 10.15 0.14
C PHE A 255 4.50 9.62 -1.12
N ASN A 256 3.82 8.75 -1.89
CA ASN A 256 4.34 8.25 -3.16
C ASN A 256 4.51 9.36 -4.21
N ALA A 257 3.64 10.37 -4.20
CA ALA A 257 3.73 11.54 -5.06
C ALA A 257 4.88 12.45 -4.62
N LYS A 258 5.07 12.70 -3.31
CA LYS A 258 6.20 13.47 -2.77
C LYS A 258 7.54 12.83 -3.12
N LYS A 259 7.62 11.51 -3.03
CA LYS A 259 8.79 10.70 -3.43
C LYS A 259 8.94 10.58 -4.95
N ASN A 260 7.95 11.03 -5.73
CA ASN A 260 7.92 10.99 -7.18
C ASN A 260 8.12 9.57 -7.76
N VAL A 261 7.46 8.58 -7.17
CA VAL A 261 7.42 7.17 -7.64
C VAL A 261 6.09 6.80 -8.29
N SER A 262 5.05 7.61 -8.09
CA SER A 262 3.74 7.41 -8.70
C SER A 262 3.00 8.74 -8.85
N LEU A 263 2.75 9.15 -10.09
CA LEU A 263 1.92 10.30 -10.43
C LEU A 263 0.85 9.86 -11.45
N PRO A 264 -0.33 9.41 -10.98
CA PRO A 264 -1.43 9.06 -11.87
C PRO A 264 -1.75 10.25 -12.78
N GLN A 265 -2.04 9.97 -14.04
CA GLN A 265 -2.49 10.97 -15.00
C GLN A 265 -3.63 10.43 -15.83
N ILE A 266 -4.48 11.33 -16.31
CA ILE A 266 -5.58 11.01 -17.21
C ILE A 266 -5.72 12.11 -18.25
N PHE A 267 -6.09 11.71 -19.45
CA PHE A 267 -6.38 12.61 -20.56
C PHE A 267 -7.89 12.68 -20.74
N ILE A 268 -8.37 13.86 -21.13
CA ILE A 268 -9.79 14.12 -21.27
C ILE A 268 -10.04 14.60 -22.68
N ARG A 269 -10.92 13.90 -23.40
CA ARG A 269 -11.52 14.36 -24.65
C ARG A 269 -12.86 15.01 -24.32
N VAL A 270 -13.10 16.19 -24.89
CA VAL A 270 -14.35 16.93 -24.73
C VAL A 270 -14.98 17.02 -26.11
N ASN A 271 -16.18 16.47 -26.26
CA ASN A 271 -16.95 16.63 -27.49
C ASN A 271 -17.53 18.05 -27.54
N LYS A 272 -17.22 18.80 -28.60
CA LYS A 272 -17.63 20.21 -28.72
C LYS A 272 -19.14 20.39 -28.87
N ASP A 273 -19.84 19.38 -29.40
CA ASP A 273 -21.26 19.49 -29.75
C ASP A 273 -22.19 18.98 -28.63
N SER A 274 -21.70 18.11 -27.76
CA SER A 274 -22.48 17.48 -26.68
C SER A 274 -21.93 17.71 -25.28
N ASP A 275 -20.78 18.39 -25.15
CA ASP A 275 -19.96 18.45 -23.93
C ASP A 275 -19.68 17.09 -23.28
N GLU A 276 -19.86 15.99 -24.02
CA GLU A 276 -19.57 14.67 -23.49
C GLU A 276 -18.07 14.53 -23.24
N VAL A 277 -17.77 14.19 -21.99
CA VAL A 277 -16.42 14.01 -21.50
C VAL A 277 -16.05 12.53 -21.61
N GLN A 278 -14.99 12.25 -22.36
CA GLN A 278 -14.42 10.91 -22.44
C GLN A 278 -13.02 10.87 -21.85
N LEU A 279 -12.76 9.81 -21.10
CA LEU A 279 -11.54 9.66 -20.34
C LEU A 279 -10.61 8.67 -21.02
N GLU A 280 -9.37 9.09 -21.20
CA GLU A 280 -8.35 8.37 -21.93
C GLU A 280 -7.12 8.17 -21.05
N ARG A 281 -6.52 6.98 -21.12
CA ARG A 281 -5.26 6.70 -20.41
C ARG A 281 -4.06 7.37 -21.07
N SER A 282 -4.09 7.49 -22.39
CA SER A 282 -3.00 8.01 -23.21
C SER A 282 -3.45 9.25 -23.98
N ARG A 283 -2.50 10.16 -24.23
CA ARG A 283 -2.74 11.31 -25.08
C ARG A 283 -3.07 10.88 -26.50
N THR A 284 -4.23 11.27 -27.00
CA THR A 284 -4.59 11.21 -28.40
C THR A 284 -4.44 12.58 -29.04
N ARG A 285 -4.61 12.66 -30.37
CA ARG A 285 -4.68 13.96 -31.05
C ARG A 285 -5.86 14.79 -30.53
N GLU A 286 -6.94 14.14 -30.10
CA GLU A 286 -8.20 14.76 -29.69
C GLU A 286 -8.26 15.12 -28.21
N SER A 287 -7.32 14.65 -27.39
CA SER A 287 -7.27 15.01 -25.97
C SER A 287 -7.22 16.53 -25.80
N ALA A 288 -8.16 17.04 -25.02
CA ALA A 288 -8.35 18.45 -24.75
C ALA A 288 -7.71 18.89 -23.43
N LEU A 289 -7.73 18.03 -22.40
CA LEU A 289 -7.07 18.29 -21.12
C LEU A 289 -6.13 17.14 -20.74
N ARG A 290 -5.09 17.45 -19.98
CA ARG A 290 -4.26 16.50 -19.22
C ARG A 290 -4.35 16.84 -17.75
N VAL A 291 -4.78 15.88 -16.94
CA VAL A 291 -4.86 16.02 -15.48
C VAL A 291 -3.81 15.10 -14.84
N THR A 292 -2.98 15.66 -13.97
CA THR A 292 -1.91 14.95 -13.25
C THR A 292 -2.17 15.04 -11.75
N PHE A 293 -2.12 13.91 -11.05
CA PHE A 293 -2.42 13.81 -9.63
C PHE A 293 -1.11 13.62 -8.84
N GLY A 294 -0.54 14.73 -8.38
CA GLY A 294 0.61 14.75 -7.47
C GLY A 294 0.19 15.10 -6.05
N LEU A 295 0.98 15.97 -5.40
CA LEU A 295 0.60 16.59 -4.13
C LEU A 295 -0.63 17.49 -4.30
N ASN A 296 -0.64 18.29 -5.36
CA ASN A 296 -1.81 19.00 -5.87
C ASN A 296 -2.23 18.44 -7.24
N VAL A 297 -3.41 18.84 -7.71
CA VAL A 297 -3.91 18.45 -9.03
C VAL A 297 -3.46 19.45 -10.07
N GLY A 298 -2.65 19.00 -11.02
CA GLY A 298 -2.21 19.81 -12.15
C GLY A 298 -3.09 19.58 -13.37
N VAL A 299 -3.83 20.60 -13.81
CA VAL A 299 -4.65 20.57 -15.02
C VAL A 299 -3.98 21.39 -16.11
N LYS A 300 -3.66 20.75 -17.25
CA LYS A 300 -3.13 21.42 -18.44
C LYS A 300 -4.12 21.31 -19.59
N ALA A 301 -4.55 22.46 -20.10
CA ALA A 301 -5.32 22.54 -21.32
C ALA A 301 -4.39 22.32 -22.53
N LEU A 302 -4.70 21.29 -23.32
CA LEU A 302 -4.00 20.93 -24.55
C LEU A 302 -4.63 21.61 -25.77
N ARG A 303 -5.91 21.99 -25.65
CA ARG A 303 -6.74 22.69 -26.63
C ARG A 303 -7.62 23.69 -25.90
N ASP A 304 -8.27 24.58 -26.65
CA ASP A 304 -9.30 25.44 -26.10
C ASP A 304 -10.51 24.60 -25.68
N VAL A 305 -10.89 24.74 -24.41
CA VAL A 305 -12.07 24.10 -23.82
C VAL A 305 -12.95 25.19 -23.23
N ASN A 306 -14.26 25.12 -23.50
CA ASN A 306 -15.24 26.02 -22.89
C ASN A 306 -15.55 25.58 -21.46
N ALA A 307 -14.55 25.70 -20.59
CA ALA A 307 -14.60 25.31 -19.20
C ALA A 307 -13.66 26.18 -18.37
N GLU A 308 -13.89 26.22 -17.07
CA GLU A 308 -13.07 26.91 -16.09
C GLU A 308 -12.74 26.02 -14.90
N LEU A 309 -11.62 26.34 -14.25
CA LEU A 309 -11.18 25.73 -13.01
C LEU A 309 -10.69 26.85 -12.10
N ASN A 310 -11.26 26.98 -10.90
CA ASN A 310 -10.98 28.07 -9.97
C ASN A 310 -11.10 29.46 -10.64
N GLY A 311 -12.10 29.65 -11.50
CA GLY A 311 -12.34 30.90 -12.25
C GLY A 311 -11.37 31.15 -13.42
N VAL A 312 -10.41 30.23 -13.67
CA VAL A 312 -9.46 30.34 -14.78
C VAL A 312 -9.98 29.58 -15.99
N ARG A 313 -10.19 30.27 -17.11
CA ARG A 313 -10.62 29.67 -18.38
C ARG A 313 -9.53 28.76 -18.98
N LEU A 314 -9.93 27.55 -19.37
CA LEU A 314 -9.05 26.52 -19.90
C LEU A 314 -8.77 26.68 -21.40
N LYS A 315 -8.01 27.72 -21.75
CA LYS A 315 -7.47 27.94 -23.10
C LYS A 315 -6.24 27.07 -23.37
N ALA A 316 -5.96 26.77 -24.64
CA ALA A 316 -4.81 25.96 -25.04
C ALA A 316 -3.51 26.50 -24.43
N GLY A 317 -2.78 25.62 -23.72
CA GLY A 317 -1.54 25.96 -23.04
C GLY A 317 -1.70 26.37 -21.57
N THR A 318 -2.91 26.76 -21.13
CA THR A 318 -3.20 27.11 -19.73
C THR A 318 -2.85 25.93 -18.82
N LYS A 319 -2.19 26.24 -17.70
CA LYS A 319 -1.95 25.30 -16.60
C LYS A 319 -2.56 25.90 -15.33
N VAL A 320 -3.32 25.09 -14.62
CA VAL A 320 -3.95 25.46 -13.35
C VAL A 320 -3.57 24.40 -12.33
N GLU A 321 -3.15 24.86 -11.16
CA GLU A 321 -2.98 24.02 -9.98
C GLU A 321 -4.24 24.15 -9.13
N ALA A 322 -4.73 23.01 -8.64
CA ALA A 322 -6.00 22.91 -7.95
C ALA A 322 -5.91 21.92 -6.79
N ALA A 323 -6.77 22.12 -5.79
CA ALA A 323 -6.99 21.15 -4.74
C ALA A 323 -7.79 19.97 -5.29
N LEU A 324 -7.75 18.83 -4.61
CA LEU A 324 -8.48 17.63 -5.03
C LEU A 324 -10.01 17.82 -5.01
N GLU A 325 -10.50 18.69 -4.13
CA GLU A 325 -11.92 19.03 -3.97
C GLU A 325 -12.45 19.92 -5.11
N ASP A 326 -11.56 20.49 -5.91
CA ASP A 326 -11.96 21.37 -6.99
C ASP A 326 -12.64 20.60 -8.12
N ARG A 327 -13.39 21.34 -8.92
CA ARG A 327 -14.18 20.83 -10.03
C ARG A 327 -13.87 21.63 -11.28
N ILE A 328 -13.83 20.95 -12.41
CA ILE A 328 -13.83 21.63 -13.72
C ILE A 328 -15.29 21.90 -14.06
N ILE A 329 -15.62 23.17 -14.29
CA ILE A 329 -16.98 23.63 -14.61
C ILE A 329 -17.04 23.89 -16.11
N PHE A 330 -17.91 23.16 -16.81
CA PHE A 330 -18.18 23.36 -18.23
C PHE A 330 -19.29 24.40 -18.44
N HIS A 331 -19.38 24.93 -19.65
CA HIS A 331 -20.31 26.01 -19.97
C HIS A 331 -21.81 25.66 -19.84
N ASN A 332 -22.14 24.37 -19.86
CA ASN A 332 -23.48 23.85 -19.65
C ASN A 332 -23.79 23.56 -18.17
N ASP A 333 -22.98 24.13 -17.26
CA ASP A 333 -23.00 23.91 -15.80
C ASP A 333 -22.75 22.45 -15.38
N SER A 334 -22.28 21.59 -16.29
CA SER A 334 -21.80 20.26 -15.91
C SER A 334 -20.46 20.37 -15.18
N GLU A 335 -20.30 19.55 -14.15
CA GLU A 335 -19.13 19.54 -13.30
C GLU A 335 -18.36 18.22 -13.45
N LEU A 336 -17.04 18.31 -13.38
CA LEU A 336 -16.16 17.15 -13.37
C LEU A 336 -15.27 17.19 -12.14
N ASP A 337 -15.60 16.34 -11.17
CA ASP A 337 -14.88 16.19 -9.91
C ASP A 337 -13.46 15.64 -10.11
N LEU A 338 -12.45 16.37 -9.60
CA LEU A 338 -11.06 15.92 -9.70
C LEU A 338 -10.80 14.66 -8.84
N SER A 339 -11.52 14.50 -7.73
CA SER A 339 -11.49 13.30 -6.87
C SER A 339 -11.91 12.03 -7.62
N ASP A 340 -12.96 12.13 -8.42
CA ASP A 340 -13.48 11.05 -9.27
C ASP A 340 -12.53 10.74 -10.43
N LEU A 341 -11.97 11.77 -11.07
CA LEU A 341 -10.96 11.59 -12.10
C LEU A 341 -9.73 10.87 -11.55
N ARG A 342 -9.29 11.18 -10.32
CA ARG A 342 -8.17 10.49 -9.68
C ARG A 342 -8.48 9.01 -9.45
N ARG A 343 -9.69 8.68 -8.99
CA ARG A 343 -10.15 7.29 -8.83
C ARG A 343 -10.09 6.54 -10.16
N ARG A 344 -10.55 7.17 -11.24
CA ARG A 344 -10.53 6.59 -12.60
C ARG A 344 -9.13 6.46 -13.16
N ALA A 345 -8.26 7.45 -12.98
CA ALA A 345 -6.87 7.41 -13.42
C ALA A 345 -6.13 6.19 -12.85
N ARG A 346 -6.39 5.84 -11.58
CA ARG A 346 -5.80 4.65 -10.94
C ARG A 346 -6.36 3.33 -11.46
N ALA A 347 -7.66 3.30 -11.76
CA ALA A 347 -8.29 2.10 -12.29
C ALA A 347 -7.77 1.71 -13.69
N LEU A 348 -7.19 2.67 -14.42
CA LEU A 348 -6.61 2.45 -15.75
C LEU A 348 -5.18 1.90 -15.73
N GLY A 349 -4.57 1.72 -14.54
CA GLY A 349 -3.19 1.25 -14.38
C GLY A 349 -2.12 2.33 -14.59
N GLY A 350 -0.92 2.10 -14.06
CA GLY A 350 0.19 3.06 -14.14
C GLY A 350 0.78 3.21 -15.55
N ARG A 351 1.15 4.44 -15.94
CA ARG A 351 1.95 4.70 -17.15
C ARG A 351 3.19 5.47 -16.73
N PHE A 352 4.34 4.82 -16.83
CA PHE A 352 5.60 5.31 -16.29
C PHE A 352 6.47 5.84 -17.42
N GLN A 353 6.72 7.14 -17.41
CA GLN A 353 7.62 7.76 -18.37
C GLN A 353 9.07 7.55 -17.93
N LEU A 354 9.87 6.92 -18.78
CA LEU A 354 11.28 6.72 -18.59
C LEU A 354 12.05 8.00 -18.97
N LYS A 355 12.94 8.43 -18.08
CA LYS A 355 13.80 9.60 -18.23
C LYS A 355 14.99 9.25 -19.12
N ALA A 356 15.34 10.16 -20.03
CA ALA A 356 16.49 10.00 -20.90
C ALA A 356 17.82 9.84 -20.14
N SER A 357 17.91 10.45 -18.95
CA SER A 357 19.11 10.46 -18.11
C SER A 357 19.23 9.27 -17.16
N LYS A 358 18.24 8.37 -17.12
CA LYS A 358 18.20 7.21 -16.21
C LYS A 358 18.01 5.95 -17.04
N SER A 359 18.93 5.00 -16.93
CA SER A 359 18.92 3.74 -17.67
C SER A 359 18.54 2.54 -16.80
N GLU A 360 18.31 2.74 -15.51
CA GLU A 360 18.05 1.67 -14.55
C GLU A 360 16.84 2.06 -13.70
N TYR A 361 15.87 1.15 -13.57
CA TYR A 361 14.64 1.36 -12.79
C TYR A 361 14.42 0.18 -11.85
N LEU A 362 14.21 0.47 -10.56
CA LEU A 362 13.55 -0.49 -9.69
C LEU A 362 12.05 -0.46 -9.91
N VAL A 363 11.44 -1.64 -9.87
CA VAL A 363 10.01 -1.85 -10.09
C VAL A 363 9.49 -2.69 -8.94
N SER A 364 8.58 -2.13 -8.14
CA SER A 364 8.10 -2.79 -6.92
C SER A 364 6.66 -2.39 -6.62
N ASN A 365 5.92 -3.25 -5.92
CA ASN A 365 4.65 -2.89 -5.28
C ASN A 365 4.83 -2.34 -3.85
N ASP A 366 6.04 -2.40 -3.31
CA ASP A 366 6.45 -1.77 -2.06
C ASP A 366 7.20 -0.46 -2.32
N PRO A 367 6.62 0.71 -1.97
CA PRO A 367 7.23 2.02 -2.20
C PRO A 367 8.46 2.30 -1.33
N SER A 368 8.66 1.55 -0.24
CA SER A 368 9.79 1.75 0.66
C SER A 368 11.12 1.32 0.04
N ARG A 369 11.06 0.36 -0.89
CA ARG A 369 12.22 -0.15 -1.64
C ARG A 369 12.58 0.66 -2.89
N LEU A 370 11.78 1.69 -3.19
CA LEU A 370 11.94 2.52 -4.38
C LEU A 370 12.66 3.82 -4.05
N GLN A 371 13.35 4.38 -5.03
CA GLN A 371 13.89 5.74 -5.01
C GLN A 371 13.11 6.64 -5.97
N ALA A 372 13.41 7.94 -5.98
CA ALA A 372 12.78 8.87 -6.90
C ALA A 372 12.88 8.38 -8.35
N ASP A 373 11.78 8.55 -9.11
CA ASP A 373 11.63 8.11 -10.49
C ASP A 373 11.69 6.60 -10.73
N ASP A 374 11.67 5.77 -9.69
CA ASP A 374 11.40 4.34 -9.83
C ASP A 374 9.92 4.06 -10.06
N ILE A 375 9.60 2.82 -10.39
CA ILE A 375 8.27 2.41 -10.83
C ILE A 375 7.54 1.72 -9.69
N LEU A 376 6.56 2.43 -9.12
CA LEU A 376 5.62 1.85 -8.18
C LEU A 376 4.47 1.16 -8.91
N LEU A 377 4.40 -0.16 -8.76
CA LEU A 377 3.31 -0.99 -9.26
C LEU A 377 2.05 -0.78 -8.44
N SER A 378 0.90 -0.93 -9.08
CA SER A 378 -0.34 -1.04 -8.35
C SER A 378 -0.33 -2.30 -7.47
N PRO A 379 -0.97 -2.27 -6.28
CA PRO A 379 -1.13 -3.46 -5.45
C PRO A 379 -1.86 -4.57 -6.24
N GLY A 380 -1.26 -5.77 -6.27
CA GLY A 380 -1.75 -6.94 -6.99
C GLY A 380 -1.96 -8.15 -6.08
N THR A 381 -2.46 -9.26 -6.64
CA THR A 381 -2.60 -10.56 -5.94
C THR A 381 -1.32 -11.39 -5.89
N SER A 382 -0.26 -10.80 -6.45
CA SER A 382 1.00 -11.44 -6.79
C SER A 382 1.87 -11.76 -5.58
N GLY A 383 1.60 -11.14 -4.42
CA GLY A 383 2.55 -11.06 -3.31
C GLY A 383 3.57 -9.94 -3.57
N ASP A 384 4.66 -9.95 -2.81
CA ASP A 384 5.71 -8.95 -2.93
C ASP A 384 6.55 -9.20 -4.19
N VAL A 385 6.94 -8.12 -4.86
CA VAL A 385 7.73 -8.17 -6.09
C VAL A 385 8.71 -7.01 -6.14
N VAL A 386 9.96 -7.32 -6.47
CA VAL A 386 11.01 -6.35 -6.78
C VAL A 386 11.76 -6.82 -8.01
N LEU A 387 11.69 -6.00 -9.05
CA LEU A 387 12.37 -6.20 -10.32
C LEU A 387 13.30 -5.02 -10.56
N LYS A 388 14.27 -5.26 -11.43
CA LYS A 388 15.16 -4.25 -11.95
C LYS A 388 15.12 -4.28 -13.47
N ILE A 389 14.86 -3.13 -14.09
CA ILE A 389 14.80 -2.99 -15.54
C ILE A 389 15.89 -2.04 -15.99
N PHE A 390 16.81 -2.55 -16.77
CA PHE A 390 17.80 -1.76 -17.50
C PHE A 390 17.26 -1.40 -18.88
N CYS A 391 17.52 -0.18 -19.33
CA CYS A 391 17.03 0.39 -20.58
C CYS A 391 18.21 0.93 -21.39
N ASP A 392 18.38 0.43 -22.62
CA ASP A 392 19.23 1.02 -23.65
C ASP A 392 18.33 1.74 -24.67
N TYR A 393 18.32 3.07 -24.59
CA TYR A 393 17.46 3.90 -25.45
C TYR A 393 17.97 4.03 -26.88
N ASP A 394 19.26 3.82 -27.11
CA ASP A 394 19.85 3.91 -28.44
C ASP A 394 19.50 2.66 -29.25
N GLN A 395 19.60 1.50 -28.60
CA GLN A 395 19.23 0.21 -29.18
C GLN A 395 17.73 -0.10 -29.06
N ARG A 396 16.99 0.65 -28.23
CA ARG A 396 15.56 0.45 -27.93
C ARG A 396 15.26 -0.94 -27.38
N VAL A 397 16.12 -1.39 -26.48
CA VAL A 397 16.00 -2.68 -25.79
C VAL A 397 16.16 -2.49 -24.29
N GLY A 398 15.87 -3.53 -23.54
CA GLY A 398 16.13 -3.55 -22.11
C GLY A 398 16.49 -4.93 -21.59
N GLN A 399 16.83 -4.97 -20.31
CA GLN A 399 17.12 -6.21 -19.60
C GLN A 399 16.34 -6.22 -18.29
N LEU A 400 15.55 -7.26 -18.09
CA LEU A 400 14.89 -7.55 -16.82
C LEU A 400 15.83 -8.35 -15.93
N GLU A 401 15.88 -8.00 -14.65
CA GLU A 401 16.42 -8.79 -13.56
C GLU A 401 15.36 -8.96 -12.46
N VAL A 402 15.17 -10.20 -12.02
CA VAL A 402 14.25 -10.54 -10.92
C VAL A 402 15.05 -10.57 -9.62
N ILE A 403 14.85 -9.58 -8.76
CA ILE A 403 15.50 -9.50 -7.45
C ILE A 403 14.72 -10.36 -6.45
N GLU A 404 13.40 -10.17 -6.41
CA GLU A 404 12.51 -10.86 -5.50
C GLU A 404 11.10 -10.96 -6.11
N ALA A 405 10.47 -12.12 -6.02
CA ALA A 405 9.07 -12.28 -6.42
C ALA A 405 8.46 -13.52 -5.75
N ASP A 406 7.29 -13.35 -5.15
CA ASP A 406 6.51 -14.46 -4.59
C ASP A 406 5.95 -15.41 -5.66
N ARG A 407 5.83 -14.92 -6.90
CA ARG A 407 5.33 -15.67 -8.06
C ARG A 407 6.32 -15.64 -9.23
N PRO A 408 6.31 -16.68 -10.09
CA PRO A 408 7.14 -16.69 -11.29
C PRO A 408 6.84 -15.50 -12.20
N ILE A 409 7.87 -14.72 -12.51
CA ILE A 409 7.81 -13.64 -13.50
C ILE A 409 7.98 -14.24 -14.89
N MET A 410 7.14 -13.84 -15.83
CA MET A 410 7.19 -14.35 -17.21
C MET A 410 7.51 -13.22 -18.19
N VAL A 411 8.35 -13.48 -19.17
CA VAL A 411 8.56 -12.61 -20.34
C VAL A 411 8.21 -13.41 -21.58
N ARG A 412 7.30 -12.89 -22.42
CA ARG A 412 6.83 -13.61 -23.63
C ARG A 412 6.40 -15.06 -23.35
N ASP A 413 5.68 -15.26 -22.25
CA ASP A 413 5.23 -16.57 -21.73
C ASP A 413 6.33 -17.55 -21.28
N GLU A 414 7.59 -17.10 -21.19
CA GLU A 414 8.70 -17.89 -20.65
C GLU A 414 9.05 -17.45 -19.22
N PRO A 415 9.21 -18.38 -18.27
CA PRO A 415 9.55 -18.05 -16.89
C PRO A 415 10.99 -17.54 -16.78
N VAL A 416 11.15 -16.38 -16.15
CA VAL A 416 12.45 -15.75 -15.92
C VAL A 416 13.02 -16.26 -14.61
N ARG A 417 14.22 -16.85 -14.65
CA ARG A 417 14.90 -17.35 -13.45
C ARG A 417 15.70 -16.28 -12.71
N THR A 418 16.40 -15.43 -13.46
CA THR A 418 17.26 -14.37 -12.89
C THR A 418 17.22 -13.16 -13.79
N THR A 419 17.53 -13.31 -15.08
CA THR A 419 17.48 -12.22 -16.06
C THR A 419 16.82 -12.64 -17.36
N ALA A 420 16.30 -11.66 -18.10
CA ALA A 420 15.74 -11.84 -19.44
C ALA A 420 15.96 -10.59 -20.31
N GLN A 421 16.22 -10.79 -21.60
CA GLN A 421 16.31 -9.71 -22.58
C GLN A 421 14.91 -9.27 -23.02
N LEU A 422 14.69 -7.95 -23.01
CA LEU A 422 13.45 -7.29 -23.39
C LEU A 422 13.64 -6.56 -24.73
N LYS A 423 12.71 -6.79 -25.65
CA LYS A 423 12.58 -6.01 -26.88
C LYS A 423 11.52 -4.91 -26.70
N ASP A 424 11.56 -3.93 -27.60
CA ASP A 424 10.48 -2.96 -27.71
C ASP A 424 9.13 -3.66 -27.96
N GLY A 425 8.13 -3.34 -27.15
CA GLY A 425 6.81 -3.97 -27.13
C GLY A 425 6.68 -5.23 -26.28
N ASP A 426 7.77 -5.75 -25.69
CA ASP A 426 7.71 -6.96 -24.85
C ASP A 426 6.83 -6.74 -23.61
N THR A 427 6.26 -7.84 -23.13
CA THR A 427 5.45 -7.85 -21.91
C THR A 427 6.09 -8.68 -20.81
N ILE A 428 6.06 -8.15 -19.60
CA ILE A 428 6.48 -8.80 -18.35
C ILE A 428 5.20 -9.11 -17.56
N ARG A 429 4.87 -10.38 -17.41
CA ARG A 429 3.72 -10.81 -16.58
C ARG A 429 4.18 -10.98 -15.14
N ILE A 430 3.55 -10.22 -14.24
CA ILE A 430 3.79 -10.26 -12.79
C ILE A 430 2.85 -11.27 -12.12
N ASP A 431 1.58 -11.26 -12.51
CA ASP A 431 0.58 -12.27 -12.12
C ASP A 431 -0.49 -12.37 -13.23
N VAL A 432 -1.46 -13.26 -13.05
CA VAL A 432 -2.52 -13.57 -14.03
C VAL A 432 -3.28 -12.32 -14.51
N GLY A 433 -3.41 -11.31 -13.66
CA GLY A 433 -4.14 -10.07 -13.96
C GLY A 433 -3.28 -8.81 -14.08
N GLN A 434 -1.95 -8.92 -14.04
CA GLN A 434 -1.05 -7.76 -13.98
C GLN A 434 0.17 -7.96 -14.90
N ILE A 435 0.32 -7.06 -15.86
CA ILE A 435 1.35 -7.12 -16.91
C ILE A 435 2.00 -5.74 -17.04
N LEU A 436 3.31 -5.69 -17.27
CA LEU A 436 4.01 -4.51 -17.74
C LEU A 436 4.30 -4.64 -19.22
N ARG A 437 3.98 -3.60 -19.99
CA ARG A 437 4.35 -3.48 -21.40
C ARG A 437 5.48 -2.48 -21.52
N CYS A 438 6.60 -2.92 -22.09
CA CYS A 438 7.78 -2.10 -22.28
C CYS A 438 7.77 -1.48 -23.68
N ASN A 439 7.71 -0.16 -23.78
CA ASN A 439 7.83 0.59 -25.03
C ASN A 439 9.05 1.51 -24.92
N PHE A 440 10.23 0.98 -25.20
CA PHE A 440 11.50 1.71 -25.15
C PHE A 440 11.59 2.80 -26.22
N SER A 441 10.95 2.61 -27.38
CA SER A 441 10.87 3.62 -28.44
C SER A 441 10.19 4.91 -27.96
N GLU A 442 9.09 4.78 -27.22
CA GLU A 442 8.37 5.91 -26.62
C GLU A 442 8.89 6.27 -25.21
N ARG A 443 9.87 5.51 -24.71
CA ARG A 443 10.43 5.61 -23.36
C ARG A 443 9.35 5.47 -22.29
N ILE A 444 8.50 4.46 -22.40
CA ILE A 444 7.38 4.23 -21.51
C ILE A 444 7.33 2.77 -21.07
N ILE A 445 6.97 2.56 -19.81
CA ILE A 445 6.48 1.26 -19.32
C ILE A 445 5.02 1.45 -18.88
N GLU A 446 4.14 0.57 -19.36
CA GLU A 446 2.71 0.63 -19.06
C GLU A 446 2.28 -0.57 -18.24
N GLU A 447 1.66 -0.33 -17.09
CA GLU A 447 1.04 -1.37 -16.29
C GLU A 447 -0.40 -1.62 -16.76
N GLU A 448 -0.65 -2.81 -17.28
CA GLU A 448 -1.96 -3.28 -17.68
C GLU A 448 -2.56 -4.17 -16.59
N ARG A 449 -3.80 -3.86 -16.21
CA ARG A 449 -4.53 -4.61 -15.19
C ARG A 449 -5.83 -5.14 -15.73
N ASN A 450 -6.04 -6.44 -15.58
CA ASN A 450 -7.34 -7.06 -15.78
C ASN A 450 -8.09 -7.05 -14.44
N ILE A 451 -8.82 -5.96 -14.20
CA ILE A 451 -9.64 -5.81 -12.99
C ILE A 451 -11.05 -6.33 -13.28
N ILE A 452 -11.49 -7.34 -12.54
CA ILE A 452 -12.89 -7.76 -12.55
C ILE A 452 -13.69 -6.66 -11.84
N ARG A 453 -14.52 -5.91 -12.60
CA ARG A 453 -15.33 -4.81 -12.06
C ARG A 453 -16.60 -5.29 -11.37
N THR A 454 -17.23 -6.31 -11.94
CA THR A 454 -18.47 -6.91 -11.43
C THR A 454 -18.38 -8.41 -11.64
N LEU A 455 -18.65 -9.17 -10.59
CA LEU A 455 -18.82 -10.63 -10.65
C LEU A 455 -20.23 -10.94 -10.17
N GLU A 456 -21.14 -11.20 -11.11
CA GLU A 456 -22.47 -11.69 -10.79
C GLU A 456 -22.41 -13.21 -10.69
N VAL A 457 -22.79 -13.74 -9.53
CA VAL A 457 -22.82 -15.18 -9.30
C VAL A 457 -24.25 -15.57 -8.96
N ASN A 458 -24.88 -16.31 -9.87
CA ASN A 458 -26.23 -16.84 -9.70
C ASN A 458 -26.15 -18.35 -9.42
N GLU A 459 -27.00 -18.84 -8.52
CA GLU A 459 -27.16 -20.28 -8.20
C GLU A 459 -25.91 -20.99 -7.66
N VAL A 460 -25.15 -20.36 -6.74
CA VAL A 460 -24.05 -21.05 -6.04
C VAL A 460 -24.60 -22.18 -5.18
N THR A 461 -24.48 -23.41 -5.67
CA THR A 461 -24.89 -24.60 -4.91
C THR A 461 -23.66 -25.29 -4.32
N HIS A 462 -23.54 -25.33 -3.00
CA HIS A 462 -22.55 -26.15 -2.31
C HIS A 462 -23.23 -27.37 -1.70
N ARG A 463 -22.71 -28.57 -1.97
CA ARG A 463 -23.21 -29.83 -1.38
C ARG A 463 -22.23 -30.32 -0.33
N PHE A 464 -22.59 -30.13 0.94
CA PHE A 464 -21.82 -30.64 2.07
C PHE A 464 -21.80 -32.17 2.07
N SER A 465 -20.63 -32.75 2.33
CA SER A 465 -20.50 -34.18 2.58
C SER A 465 -20.86 -34.50 4.04
N LYS A 466 -21.29 -35.73 4.33
CA LYS A 466 -21.58 -36.16 5.72
C LYS A 466 -20.36 -35.93 6.62
N GLY A 467 -20.51 -35.08 7.63
CA GLY A 467 -19.47 -34.77 8.61
C GLY A 467 -18.78 -33.41 8.43
N GLU A 468 -19.15 -32.62 7.41
CA GLU A 468 -18.67 -31.23 7.28
C GLU A 468 -19.59 -30.27 8.03
N ILE A 469 -19.01 -29.44 8.90
CA ILE A 469 -19.70 -28.33 9.59
C ILE A 469 -19.73 -27.16 8.60
N GLY A 470 -20.94 -26.68 8.28
CA GLY A 470 -21.15 -25.75 7.17
C GLY A 470 -20.71 -24.31 7.45
N LEU A 471 -20.73 -23.89 8.70
CA LEU A 471 -20.33 -22.57 9.21
C LEU A 471 -19.99 -22.75 10.70
N ASP A 472 -18.86 -22.18 11.13
CA ASP A 472 -18.53 -21.90 12.54
C ASP A 472 -18.20 -20.40 12.62
#